data_AF-X1FQ00-F1
#
_entry.id   AF-X1FQ00-F1
#
_cell.length_a   1.000
_cell.length_b   1.000
_cell.length_c   1.000
_cell.angle_alpha   90.00
_cell.angle_beta   90.00
_cell.angle_gamma   90.00
#
_symmetry.space_group_name_H-M   'P 1'
#
loop_
_entity.id
_entity.type
_entity.pdbx_description
1 polymer ?
#
loop_
_entity_poly.entity_id
_entity_poly.type
_entity_poly.pdbx_seq_one_letter_code
_entity_poly.pdbx_strand_id
1 'polypeptide(L)'
;PLYDITRLVGINFTCEGVELRPTLLQDSYKFSSSLIGLEKTKNGYSGWYNPVKEDTWKLSLELSNRELEKIDFVLINGNEKEFTIEESHVFLIGESKLDKPLSWEIKFK
;
A
#
# COMPACT_ATOMS: atom_id res chain seq x y z
N PRO A 1 -18.59 -16.09 -11.09
CA PRO A 1 -17.64 -15.33 -11.94
C PRO A 1 -16.44 -14.88 -11.11
N LEU A 2 -15.29 -15.54 -11.32
CA LEU A 2 -14.04 -15.24 -10.63
C LEU A 2 -13.48 -13.94 -11.25
N TYR A 3 -13.75 -12.80 -10.63
CA TYR A 3 -13.09 -11.55 -11.01
C TYR A 3 -11.62 -11.68 -10.64
N ASP A 4 -10.74 -11.50 -11.63
CA ASP A 4 -9.29 -11.50 -11.43
C ASP A 4 -8.93 -10.41 -10.42
N ILE A 5 -8.39 -10.82 -9.28
CA ILE A 5 -8.32 -10.00 -8.06
C ILE A 5 -7.38 -8.79 -8.27
N THR A 6 -6.45 -8.91 -9.21
CA THR A 6 -5.56 -7.85 -9.69
C THR A 6 -6.31 -6.66 -10.29
N ARG A 7 -7.44 -6.90 -10.98
CA ARG A 7 -8.26 -5.84 -11.59
C ARG A 7 -9.06 -5.04 -10.58
N LEU A 8 -9.39 -5.58 -9.41
CA LEU A 8 -10.20 -4.90 -8.39
C LEU A 8 -9.38 -3.94 -7.52
N VAL A 9 -8.10 -4.23 -7.33
CA VAL A 9 -7.18 -3.41 -6.51
C VAL A 9 -6.27 -2.54 -7.37
N GLY A 10 -6.24 -2.74 -8.69
CA GLY A 10 -5.42 -1.95 -9.61
C GLY A 10 -3.93 -2.05 -9.27
N ILE A 11 -3.44 -3.27 -9.07
CA ILE A 11 -2.04 -3.54 -8.69
C ILE A 11 -1.18 -3.54 -9.94
N ASN A 12 -0.15 -2.70 -9.97
CA ASN A 12 0.86 -2.65 -11.02
C ASN A 12 2.25 -2.86 -10.42
N PHE A 13 2.96 -3.89 -10.88
CA PHE A 13 4.33 -4.19 -10.44
C PHE A 13 5.33 -3.48 -11.36
N THR A 14 6.28 -2.77 -10.78
CA THR A 14 7.34 -2.05 -11.52
C THR A 14 8.71 -2.57 -11.09
N CYS A 15 9.75 -2.16 -11.80
CA CYS A 15 11.13 -2.48 -11.38
C CYS A 15 11.48 -1.87 -10.01
N GLU A 16 10.80 -0.78 -9.61
CA GLU A 16 11.05 -0.07 -8.35
C GLU A 16 10.19 -0.59 -7.19
N GLY A 17 9.12 -1.34 -7.46
CA GLY A 17 8.25 -1.91 -6.45
C GLY A 17 6.82 -2.11 -6.93
N VAL A 18 5.85 -1.46 -6.28
CA VAL A 18 4.43 -1.69 -6.55
C VAL A 18 3.59 -0.42 -6.46
N GLU A 19 2.66 -0.29 -7.39
CA GLU A 19 1.66 0.77 -7.41
C GLU A 19 0.29 0.15 -7.13
N LEU A 20 -0.48 0.80 -6.26
CA LEU A 20 -1.78 0.34 -5.79
C LEU A 20 -2.83 1.38 -6.10
N ARG A 21 -3.90 0.98 -6.81
CA ARG A 21 -5.02 1.85 -7.19
C ARG A 21 -6.33 1.28 -6.66
N PRO A 22 -6.57 1.36 -5.35
CA PRO A 22 -7.79 0.83 -4.75
C PRO A 22 -9.03 1.54 -5.30
N THR A 23 -9.81 0.84 -6.14
CA THR A 23 -11.03 1.40 -6.76
C THR A 23 -12.32 1.06 -6.00
N LEU A 24 -12.22 0.24 -4.95
CA LEU A 24 -13.38 -0.21 -4.17
C LEU A 24 -13.91 0.93 -3.28
N LEU A 25 -15.19 1.27 -3.46
CA LEU A 25 -15.89 2.32 -2.72
C LEU A 25 -16.26 1.91 -1.27
N GLN A 26 -15.97 0.69 -0.86
CA GLN A 26 -16.31 0.19 0.47
C GLN A 26 -15.42 0.83 1.53
N ASP A 27 -16.01 1.17 2.67
CA ASP A 27 -15.28 1.76 3.82
C ASP A 27 -14.27 0.79 4.43
N SER A 28 -14.44 -0.51 4.20
CA SER A 28 -13.52 -1.54 4.65
C SER A 28 -13.49 -2.71 3.67
N TYR A 29 -12.29 -3.15 3.33
CA TYR A 29 -12.07 -4.37 2.57
C TYR A 29 -10.65 -4.87 2.82
N LYS A 30 -10.43 -6.15 2.52
CA LYS A 30 -9.12 -6.78 2.61
C LYS A 30 -8.85 -7.61 1.37
N PHE A 31 -7.65 -7.44 0.84
CA PHE A 31 -7.07 -8.25 -0.20
C PHE A 31 -5.75 -8.83 0.31
N SER A 32 -5.51 -10.10 0.01
CA SER A 32 -4.28 -10.77 0.41
C SER A 32 -3.90 -11.85 -0.59
N SER A 33 -2.62 -11.90 -0.91
CA SER A 33 -1.95 -12.97 -1.64
C SER A 33 -0.60 -13.26 -0.97
N SER A 34 0.11 -14.28 -1.45
CA SER A 34 1.47 -14.60 -0.98
C SER A 34 2.49 -13.48 -1.25
N LEU A 35 2.26 -12.69 -2.30
CA LEU A 35 3.17 -11.62 -2.74
C LEU A 35 2.80 -10.26 -2.15
N ILE A 36 1.52 -9.97 -2.02
CA ILE A 36 1.05 -8.64 -1.62
C ILE A 36 -0.29 -8.71 -0.91
N GLY A 37 -0.47 -7.81 0.06
CA GLY A 37 -1.75 -7.58 0.72
C GLY A 37 -2.04 -6.11 0.92
N LEU A 38 -3.33 -5.79 0.93
CA LEU A 38 -3.89 -4.47 1.14
C LEU A 38 -5.14 -4.59 1.99
N GLU A 39 -5.24 -3.78 3.02
CA GLU A 39 -6.42 -3.65 3.86
C GLU A 39 -6.79 -2.18 4.00
N LYS A 40 -8.05 -1.87 3.73
CA LYS A 40 -8.64 -0.56 4.01
C LYS A 40 -9.56 -0.68 5.20
N THR A 41 -9.47 0.29 6.09
CA THR A 41 -10.41 0.47 7.20
C THR A 41 -10.78 1.95 7.31
N LYS A 42 -11.66 2.28 8.26
CA LYS A 42 -11.98 3.68 8.59
C LYS A 42 -10.79 4.47 9.13
N ASN A 43 -9.79 3.77 9.67
CA ASN A 43 -8.62 4.37 10.33
C ASN A 43 -7.43 4.52 9.37
N GLY A 44 -7.60 4.19 8.08
CA GLY A 44 -6.57 4.27 7.06
C GLY A 44 -6.33 2.95 6.33
N TYR A 45 -5.12 2.81 5.80
CA TYR A 45 -4.71 1.69 4.95
C TYR A 45 -3.54 0.95 5.57
N SER A 46 -3.46 -0.34 5.32
CA SER A 46 -2.28 -1.14 5.64
C SER A 46 -2.01 -2.17 4.56
N GLY A 47 -0.79 -2.66 4.52
CA GLY A 47 -0.44 -3.70 3.57
C GLY A 47 0.96 -4.23 3.77
N TRP A 48 1.29 -5.18 2.90
CA TRP A 48 2.61 -5.76 2.85
C TRP A 48 2.98 -6.10 1.41
N TYR A 49 4.27 -6.07 1.11
CA TYR A 49 4.85 -6.51 -0.15
C TYR A 49 6.00 -7.49 0.15
N ASN A 50 5.89 -8.70 -0.40
CA ASN A 50 6.77 -9.84 -0.13
C ASN A 50 7.49 -10.32 -1.41
N PRO A 51 8.33 -9.48 -2.02
CA PRO A 51 9.07 -9.86 -3.22
C PRO A 51 10.07 -10.97 -2.92
N VAL A 52 10.42 -11.75 -3.95
CA VAL A 52 11.41 -12.84 -3.84
C VAL A 52 12.82 -12.29 -3.56
N LYS A 53 13.10 -11.08 -4.03
CA LYS A 53 14.40 -10.42 -3.87
C LYS A 53 14.36 -9.47 -2.68
N GLU A 54 15.38 -9.56 -1.82
CA GLU A 54 15.63 -8.53 -0.81
C GLU A 54 16.09 -7.24 -1.48
N ASP A 55 15.40 -6.14 -1.22
CA ASP A 55 15.75 -4.83 -1.75
C ASP A 55 15.03 -3.71 -1.00
N THR A 56 15.35 -2.46 -1.36
CA THR A 56 14.54 -1.29 -1.05
C THR A 56 13.49 -1.11 -2.15
N TRP A 57 12.23 -1.06 -1.76
CA TRP A 57 11.10 -0.96 -2.67
C TRP A 57 10.35 0.35 -2.47
N LYS A 58 9.92 0.92 -3.60
CA LYS A 58 9.01 2.05 -3.67
C LYS A 58 7.58 1.53 -3.82
N LEU A 59 6.71 1.96 -2.93
CA LEU A 59 5.29 1.68 -2.98
C LEU A 59 4.53 2.98 -3.22
N SER A 60 3.57 2.96 -4.13
CA SER A 60 2.63 4.06 -4.30
C SER A 60 1.20 3.61 -4.05
N LEU A 61 0.41 4.46 -3.41
CA LEU A 61 -1.01 4.26 -3.19
C LEU A 61 -1.77 5.47 -3.73
N GLU A 62 -2.62 5.24 -4.73
CA GLU A 62 -3.54 6.25 -5.25
C GLU A 62 -4.71 6.42 -4.26
N LEU A 63 -4.88 7.65 -3.76
CA LEU A 63 -5.92 8.01 -2.81
C LEU A 63 -6.72 9.21 -3.32
N SER A 64 -7.98 9.30 -2.89
CA SER A 64 -8.78 10.50 -3.16
C SER A 64 -8.26 11.70 -2.36
N ASN A 65 -8.48 12.93 -2.84
CA ASN A 65 -8.10 14.15 -2.10
C ASN A 65 -8.64 14.17 -0.66
N ARG A 66 -9.84 13.63 -0.43
CA ARG A 66 -10.45 13.52 0.90
C ARG A 66 -9.72 12.55 1.82
N GLU A 67 -9.07 11.53 1.27
CA GLU A 67 -8.26 10.59 2.04
C GLU A 67 -6.86 11.14 2.29
N LEU A 68 -6.28 11.85 1.32
CA LEU A 68 -4.98 12.51 1.48
C LEU A 68 -4.98 13.52 2.63
N GLU A 69 -6.03 14.34 2.75
CA GLU A 69 -6.19 15.32 3.85
C GLU A 69 -6.26 14.67 5.24
N LYS A 70 -6.72 13.42 5.30
CA LYS A 70 -6.86 12.66 6.54
C LYS A 70 -5.58 11.99 6.98
N ILE A 71 -4.55 11.89 6.14
CA ILE A 71 -3.30 11.23 6.54
C ILE A 71 -2.69 11.97 7.73
N ASP A 72 -2.42 11.21 8.79
CA ASP A 72 -1.75 11.67 9.99
C ASP A 72 -0.26 11.34 9.91
N PHE A 73 0.05 10.04 9.87
CA PHE A 73 1.41 9.52 9.76
C PHE A 73 1.44 8.19 9.01
N VAL A 74 2.65 7.77 8.63
CA VAL A 74 2.89 6.49 7.96
C VAL A 74 3.91 5.68 8.75
N LEU A 75 3.61 4.39 8.94
CA LEU A 75 4.54 3.41 9.48
C LEU A 75 5.12 2.56 8.34
N ILE A 76 6.44 2.39 8.31
CA ILE A 76 7.15 1.46 7.44
C ILE A 76 7.93 0.49 8.31
N ASN A 77 7.65 -0.79 8.18
CA ASN A 77 8.21 -1.85 9.03
C ASN A 77 8.05 -1.53 10.53
N GLY A 78 6.90 -0.98 10.91
CA GLY A 78 6.54 -0.60 12.28
C GLY A 78 7.14 0.70 12.79
N ASN A 79 7.92 1.43 11.98
CA ASN A 79 8.53 2.70 12.37
C ASN A 79 7.91 3.86 11.61
N GLU A 80 7.64 4.96 12.30
CA GLU A 80 7.16 6.18 11.65
C GLU A 80 8.20 6.71 10.66
N LYS A 81 7.75 7.04 9.44
CA LYS A 81 8.59 7.53 8.36
C LYS A 81 7.91 8.68 7.62
N GLU A 82 8.73 9.55 7.06
CA GLU A 82 8.28 10.55 6.11
C GLU A 82 7.74 9.87 4.84
N PHE A 83 6.75 10.51 4.22
CA PHE A 83 6.15 10.10 2.96
C PHE A 83 6.01 11.34 2.07
N THR A 84 5.97 11.13 0.76
CA THR A 84 5.68 12.21 -0.18
C THR A 84 4.31 12.00 -0.82
N ILE A 85 3.64 13.11 -1.12
CA ILE A 85 2.41 13.10 -1.92
C ILE A 85 2.75 13.80 -3.23
N GLU A 86 2.53 13.13 -4.35
CA GLU A 86 2.55 13.76 -5.67
C GLU A 86 1.23 13.46 -6.37
N GLU A 87 0.52 14.52 -6.78
CA GLU A 87 -0.84 14.43 -7.33
C GLU A 87 -1.80 13.69 -6.38
N SER A 88 -2.26 12.49 -6.75
CA SER A 88 -3.13 11.62 -5.96
C SER A 88 -2.39 10.45 -5.30
N HIS A 89 -1.06 10.38 -5.41
CA HIS A 89 -0.28 9.22 -4.99
C HIS A 89 0.52 9.53 -3.71
N VAL A 90 0.38 8.64 -2.72
CA VAL A 90 1.26 8.59 -1.55
C VAL A 90 2.41 7.66 -1.85
N PHE A 91 3.64 8.15 -1.77
CA PHE A 91 4.84 7.36 -2.00
C PHE A 91 5.53 6.99 -0.70
N LEU A 92 5.80 5.70 -0.55
CA LEU A 92 6.44 5.07 0.58
C LEU A 92 7.69 4.33 0.11
N ILE A 93 8.76 4.41 0.89
CA ILE A 93 10.00 3.67 0.60
C ILE A 93 10.34 2.82 1.80
N GLY A 94 10.60 1.53 1.58
CA GLY A 94 11.01 0.64 2.65
C GLY A 94 11.71 -0.62 2.16
N GLU A 95 12.38 -1.28 3.09
CA GLU A 95 13.13 -2.50 2.83
C GLU A 95 12.25 -3.75 3.01
N SER A 96 12.46 -4.74 2.16
CA SER A 96 12.04 -6.13 2.41
C SER A 96 13.28 -7.02 2.57
N LYS A 97 13.22 -8.02 3.45
CA LYS A 97 14.27 -9.03 3.63
C LYS A 97 13.69 -10.44 3.45
N LEU A 98 14.55 -11.45 3.40
CA LEU A 98 14.16 -12.84 3.30
C LEU A 98 13.27 -13.17 4.50
N ASP A 99 12.10 -13.73 4.21
CA ASP A 99 11.05 -14.05 5.18
C ASP A 99 10.53 -12.84 5.99
N LYS A 100 10.81 -11.60 5.55
CA LYS A 100 10.34 -10.36 6.17
C LYS A 100 9.83 -9.40 5.10
N PRO A 101 8.52 -9.44 4.80
CA PRO A 101 7.95 -8.54 3.81
C PRO A 101 8.11 -7.08 4.25
N LEU A 102 8.17 -6.18 3.26
CA LEU A 102 7.97 -4.77 3.50
C LEU A 102 6.53 -4.59 4.00
N SER A 103 6.35 -4.13 5.23
CA SER A 103 5.05 -3.83 5.82
C SER A 103 4.86 -2.32 5.93
N TRP A 104 3.65 -1.85 5.70
CA TRP A 104 3.34 -0.43 5.70
C TRP A 104 1.93 -0.15 6.21
N GLU A 105 1.76 1.00 6.84
CA GLU A 105 0.47 1.49 7.34
C GLU A 105 0.37 3.00 7.12
N ILE A 106 -0.73 3.46 6.54
CA ILE A 106 -1.11 4.87 6.45
C ILE A 106 -2.22 5.08 7.46
N LYS A 107 -1.98 5.91 8.47
CA LYS A 107 -2.96 6.22 9.52
C LYS A 107 -3.71 7.50 9.20
N PHE A 108 -5.01 7.47 9.43
CA PHE A 108 -5.86 8.65 9.33
C PHE A 108 -6.05 9.33 10.70
N LYS A 109 -6.25 10.65 10.66
CA LYS A 109 -6.63 11.51 11.78
C LYS A 109 -8.03 11.20 12.30
#